data_AF-A0AAV6A8N6-F1
#
_entry.id   AF-A0AAV6A8N6-F1
#
_cell.length_a   1.000
_cell.length_b   1.000
_cell.length_c   1.000
_cell.angle_alpha   90.00
_cell.angle_beta   90.00
_cell.angle_gamma   90.00
#
_symmetry.space_group_name_H-M   'P 1'
#
loop_
_entity.id
_entity.type
_entity.pdbx_description
1 polymer ?
#
loop_
_entity_poly.entity_id
_entity_poly.type
_entity_poly.pdbx_seq_one_letter_code
_entity_poly.pdbx_strand_id
1 'polypeptide(L)'
;MASSRGKDGDVVFHPLVHGLIAWALAHLVATDRRTRLWCVIAALVPDLDGLGIIFGPQVYQRYHHVLTHNVFFGLAVTVVSARWIGRRPAALVLVFASFLSHVVGDYFGSGEGWSLWPFWPLSSFEVLNPHAWAFVSWQNNVIGFTSVAVTLIIAVRWGRTPLEFFSPGLDRSVVDALRLRVRATPCATCESRATARCHACGRAVCRQHVATPTYRHLVCAGCPAV
;
A
#
# COMPACT_ATOMS: atom_id res chain seq x y z
N MET A 1 12.31 -23.81 36.94
CA MET A 1 12.29 -22.33 37.05
C MET A 1 13.38 -21.82 36.12
N ALA A 2 13.16 -21.09 35.04
CA ALA A 2 12.10 -20.14 34.71
C ALA A 2 11.45 -20.46 33.34
N SER A 3 10.12 -20.42 33.27
CA SER A 3 9.40 -20.39 32.00
C SER A 3 9.52 -18.98 31.43
N SER A 4 10.15 -18.81 30.27
CA SER A 4 9.94 -17.61 29.46
C SER A 4 8.52 -17.70 28.89
N ARG A 5 7.55 -17.16 29.63
CA ARG A 5 6.27 -16.77 29.09
C ARG A 5 6.57 -15.78 27.96
N GLY A 6 6.50 -16.26 26.72
CA GLY A 6 6.41 -15.39 25.56
C GLY A 6 5.26 -14.43 25.82
N LYS A 7 5.51 -13.12 25.65
CA LYS A 7 4.47 -12.13 25.83
C LYS A 7 3.37 -12.41 24.80
N ASP A 8 2.23 -12.82 25.31
CA ASP A 8 0.96 -12.83 24.60
C ASP A 8 0.71 -11.41 24.05
N GLY A 9 0.61 -11.23 22.73
CA GLY A 9 0.11 -9.97 22.18
C GLY A 9 0.50 -9.56 20.75
N ASP A 10 1.55 -10.10 20.13
CA ASP A 10 2.04 -9.49 18.89
C ASP A 10 1.53 -10.21 17.63
N VAL A 11 0.23 -10.05 17.36
CA VAL A 11 -0.28 -10.21 15.98
C VAL A 11 0.12 -8.95 15.22
N VAL A 12 1.38 -8.88 14.80
CA VAL A 12 1.79 -7.85 13.87
C VAL A 12 1.54 -8.40 12.48
N PHE A 13 0.43 -7.96 11.93
CA PHE A 13 0.07 -8.14 10.54
C PHE A 13 0.56 -6.85 9.85
N HIS A 14 1.47 -6.92 8.88
CA HIS A 14 1.92 -5.72 8.16
C HIS A 14 1.43 -5.64 6.69
N PRO A 15 0.14 -5.93 6.41
CA PRO A 15 -0.47 -5.92 5.08
C PRO A 15 -0.29 -4.54 4.42
N LEU A 16 -0.27 -3.49 5.24
CA LEU A 16 -0.09 -2.12 4.80
C LEU A 16 1.22 -1.92 4.04
N VAL A 17 2.30 -2.60 4.44
CA VAL A 17 3.60 -2.47 3.76
C VAL A 17 3.57 -3.22 2.44
N HIS A 18 3.00 -4.43 2.37
CA HIS A 18 2.78 -5.12 1.09
C HIS A 18 1.95 -4.27 0.12
N GLY A 19 0.87 -3.67 0.61
CA GLY A 19 0.04 -2.75 -0.17
C GLY A 19 0.80 -1.51 -0.66
N LEU A 20 1.64 -0.89 0.18
CA LEU A 20 2.45 0.27 -0.21
C LEU A 20 3.54 -0.09 -1.23
N ILE A 21 4.21 -1.25 -1.05
CA ILE A 21 5.20 -1.77 -1.99
C ILE A 21 4.53 -1.99 -3.35
N ALA A 22 3.40 -2.71 -3.39
CA ALA A 22 2.67 -2.96 -4.62
C ALA A 22 2.15 -1.69 -5.28
N TRP A 23 1.67 -0.72 -4.49
CA TRP A 23 1.27 0.58 -5.02
C TRP A 23 2.45 1.32 -5.65
N ALA A 24 3.63 1.28 -5.02
CA ALA A 24 4.85 1.87 -5.56
C ALA A 24 5.34 1.13 -6.82
N LEU A 25 5.34 -0.21 -6.83
CA LEU A 25 5.66 -1.02 -8.01
C LEU A 25 4.76 -0.66 -9.19
N ALA A 26 3.49 -0.37 -8.94
CA ALA A 26 2.54 0.01 -9.98
C ALA A 26 2.89 1.33 -10.70
N HIS A 27 3.91 2.07 -10.24
CA HIS A 27 4.45 3.28 -10.85
C HIS A 27 5.72 3.06 -11.69
N LEU A 28 6.28 1.83 -11.72
CA LEU A 28 7.43 1.50 -12.56
C LEU A 28 7.14 1.62 -14.07
N VAL A 29 5.87 1.51 -14.43
CA VAL A 29 5.36 1.71 -15.79
C VAL A 29 4.15 2.65 -15.77
N ALA A 30 3.81 3.23 -16.91
CA ALA A 30 2.62 4.04 -17.03
C ALA A 30 1.36 3.19 -16.82
N THR A 31 0.64 3.43 -15.71
CA THR A 31 -0.57 2.71 -15.33
C THR A 31 -1.76 3.65 -15.13
N ASP A 32 -2.96 3.14 -15.37
CA ASP A 32 -4.19 3.79 -14.93
C ASP A 32 -4.50 3.45 -13.46
N ARG A 33 -5.44 4.19 -12.85
CA ARG A 33 -5.85 4.01 -11.44
C ARG A 33 -6.38 2.60 -11.16
N ARG A 34 -7.03 1.96 -12.13
CA ARG A 34 -7.59 0.62 -11.96
C ARG A 34 -6.49 -0.43 -11.93
N THR A 35 -5.48 -0.33 -12.79
CA THR A 35 -4.30 -1.21 -12.73
C THR A 35 -3.57 -1.07 -11.40
N ARG A 36 -3.35 0.15 -10.90
CA ARG A 36 -2.74 0.36 -9.58
C ARG A 36 -3.55 -0.27 -8.45
N LEU A 37 -4.89 -0.13 -8.50
CA LEU A 37 -5.76 -0.77 -7.53
C LEU A 37 -5.60 -2.30 -7.53
N TRP A 38 -5.57 -2.93 -8.71
CA TRP A 38 -5.39 -4.38 -8.80
C TRP A 38 -4.01 -4.86 -8.38
N CYS A 39 -2.96 -4.06 -8.56
CA CYS A 39 -1.63 -4.34 -8.00
C CYS A 39 -1.68 -4.38 -6.47
N VAL A 40 -2.30 -3.37 -5.85
CA VAL A 40 -2.49 -3.32 -4.39
C VAL A 40 -3.34 -4.49 -3.91
N ILE A 41 -4.49 -4.76 -4.56
CA ILE A 41 -5.34 -5.91 -4.22
C ILE A 41 -4.51 -7.19 -4.27
N ALA A 42 -3.74 -7.42 -5.33
CA ALA A 42 -2.96 -8.64 -5.50
C ALA A 42 -1.89 -8.86 -4.42
N ALA A 43 -1.40 -7.79 -3.80
CA ALA A 43 -0.46 -7.87 -2.67
C ALA A 43 -1.14 -7.85 -1.30
N LEU A 44 -2.48 -7.76 -1.22
CA LEU A 44 -3.23 -7.78 0.05
C LEU A 44 -4.11 -9.01 0.19
N VAL A 45 -4.60 -9.55 -0.93
CA VAL A 45 -5.46 -10.75 -0.92
C VAL A 45 -4.78 -12.03 -0.41
N PRO A 46 -3.44 -12.23 -0.49
CA PRO A 46 -2.82 -13.40 0.12
C PRO A 46 -3.18 -13.48 1.60
N ASP A 47 -3.03 -12.38 2.31
CA ASP A 47 -3.28 -12.35 3.74
C ASP A 47 -4.71 -12.66 4.21
N LEU A 48 -5.69 -12.79 3.31
CA LEU A 48 -7.06 -13.16 3.68
C LEU A 48 -7.16 -14.55 4.33
N ASP A 49 -6.21 -15.46 4.08
CA ASP A 49 -6.14 -16.73 4.83
C ASP A 49 -5.68 -16.56 6.29
N GLY A 50 -5.15 -15.38 6.64
CA GLY A 50 -4.89 -14.95 8.01
C GLY A 50 -6.15 -14.74 8.83
N LEU A 51 -7.32 -14.58 8.18
CA LEU A 51 -8.61 -14.58 8.87
C LEU A 51 -8.91 -15.90 9.59
N GLY A 52 -8.16 -16.97 9.29
CA GLY A 52 -8.16 -18.21 10.06
C GLY A 52 -7.96 -18.00 11.57
N ILE A 53 -7.33 -16.90 11.98
CA ILE A 53 -7.16 -16.53 13.40
C ILE A 53 -8.48 -16.41 14.17
N ILE A 54 -9.57 -16.04 13.48
CA ILE A 54 -10.93 -15.95 14.07
C ILE A 54 -11.40 -17.33 14.56
N PHE A 55 -10.92 -18.40 13.92
CA PHE A 55 -11.22 -19.79 14.26
C PHE A 55 -10.16 -20.44 15.17
N GLY A 56 -9.17 -19.67 15.62
CA GLY A 56 -8.16 -20.08 16.59
C GLY A 56 -6.73 -20.04 16.05
N PRO A 57 -5.71 -19.90 16.92
CA PRO A 57 -4.30 -19.84 16.52
C PRO A 57 -3.83 -21.05 15.71
N GLN A 58 -4.39 -22.24 15.97
CA GLN A 58 -4.01 -23.46 15.26
C GLN A 58 -4.48 -23.44 13.80
N VAL A 59 -5.66 -22.87 13.53
CA VAL A 59 -6.19 -22.72 12.16
C VAL A 59 -5.36 -21.69 11.41
N TYR A 60 -5.06 -20.56 12.04
CA TYR A 60 -4.15 -19.55 11.48
C TYR A 60 -2.79 -20.15 11.11
N GLN A 61 -2.11 -20.79 12.07
CA GLN A 61 -0.78 -21.37 11.84
C GLN A 61 -0.78 -22.46 10.77
N ARG A 62 -1.89 -23.18 10.60
CA ARG A 62 -1.99 -24.26 9.60
C ARG A 62 -2.22 -23.76 8.18
N TYR A 63 -2.92 -22.64 8.01
CA TYR A 63 -3.44 -22.25 6.69
C TYR A 63 -2.92 -20.93 6.16
N HIS A 64 -2.49 -20.00 7.02
CA HIS A 64 -2.19 -18.62 6.64
C HIS A 64 -1.03 -18.45 5.64
N HIS A 65 -0.14 -19.43 5.49
CA HIS A 65 0.94 -19.37 4.49
C HIS A 65 0.84 -20.50 3.45
N VAL A 66 -0.34 -21.11 3.34
CA VAL A 66 -0.58 -22.28 2.47
C VAL A 66 -1.64 -21.97 1.43
N LEU A 67 -2.80 -21.45 1.86
CA LEU A 67 -3.98 -21.38 0.99
C LEU A 67 -3.82 -20.36 -0.14
N THR A 68 -3.26 -19.19 0.17
CA THR A 68 -3.19 -18.06 -0.78
C THR A 68 -1.75 -17.64 -1.11
N HIS A 69 -0.75 -18.19 -0.42
CA HIS A 69 0.67 -17.85 -0.60
C HIS A 69 1.37 -18.76 -1.63
N ASN A 70 0.62 -19.22 -2.63
CA ASN A 70 1.10 -20.13 -3.68
C ASN A 70 0.92 -19.54 -5.08
N VAL A 71 1.68 -20.07 -6.05
CA VAL A 71 1.71 -19.54 -7.42
C VAL A 71 0.34 -19.62 -8.11
N PHE A 72 -0.47 -20.63 -7.80
CA PHE A 72 -1.78 -20.82 -8.40
C PHE A 72 -2.76 -19.75 -7.94
N PHE A 73 -2.72 -19.36 -6.67
CA PHE A 73 -3.51 -18.25 -6.17
C PHE A 73 -3.10 -16.93 -6.85
N GLY A 74 -1.80 -16.65 -6.96
CA GLY A 74 -1.30 -15.49 -7.70
C GLY A 74 -1.74 -15.44 -9.15
N LEU A 75 -1.72 -16.59 -9.84
CA LEU A 75 -2.24 -16.73 -11.20
C LEU A 75 -3.76 -16.51 -11.26
N ALA A 76 -4.52 -17.06 -10.32
CA ALA A 76 -5.96 -16.86 -10.24
C ALA A 76 -6.32 -15.37 -10.05
N VAL A 77 -5.65 -14.67 -9.13
CA VAL A 77 -5.80 -13.23 -8.92
C VAL A 77 -5.48 -12.46 -10.21
N THR A 78 -4.40 -12.83 -10.89
CA THR A 78 -4.00 -12.21 -12.17
C THR A 78 -5.07 -12.40 -13.25
N VAL A 79 -5.59 -13.62 -13.40
CA VAL A 79 -6.68 -13.94 -14.35
C VAL A 79 -7.95 -13.16 -14.02
N VAL A 80 -8.33 -13.10 -12.74
CA VAL A 80 -9.49 -12.32 -12.30
C VAL A 80 -9.31 -10.83 -12.59
N SER A 81 -8.11 -10.29 -12.37
CA SER A 81 -7.80 -8.88 -12.65
C SER A 81 -7.98 -8.52 -14.13
N ALA A 82 -7.72 -9.47 -15.05
CA ALA A 82 -7.87 -9.27 -16.49
C ALA A 82 -9.30 -8.89 -16.90
N ARG A 83 -10.31 -9.29 -16.12
CA ARG A 83 -11.71 -8.86 -16.36
C ARG A 83 -11.90 -7.36 -16.18
N TRP A 84 -11.10 -6.73 -15.32
CA TRP A 84 -11.24 -5.34 -14.94
C TRP A 84 -10.24 -4.43 -15.64
N ILE A 85 -9.00 -4.89 -15.81
CA ILE A 85 -7.92 -4.13 -16.46
C ILE A 85 -7.71 -4.51 -17.93
N GLY A 86 -8.42 -5.52 -18.44
CA GLY A 86 -8.29 -6.04 -19.79
C GLY A 86 -7.07 -6.95 -19.97
N ARG A 87 -6.92 -7.52 -21.17
CA ARG A 87 -5.81 -8.42 -21.53
C ARG A 87 -4.54 -7.66 -21.91
N ARG A 88 -4.11 -6.70 -21.07
CA ARG A 88 -2.92 -5.88 -21.29
C ARG A 88 -1.71 -6.56 -20.63
N PRO A 89 -0.79 -7.20 -21.36
CA PRO A 89 0.23 -8.07 -20.77
C PRO A 89 1.08 -7.37 -19.70
N ALA A 90 1.53 -6.13 -19.97
CA ALA A 90 2.30 -5.35 -19.00
C ALA A 90 1.54 -5.10 -17.68
N ALA A 91 0.23 -4.86 -17.74
CA ALA A 91 -0.58 -4.66 -16.55
C ALA A 91 -0.77 -5.96 -15.76
N LEU A 92 -0.97 -7.08 -16.45
CA LEU A 92 -1.12 -8.40 -15.83
C LEU A 92 0.18 -8.89 -15.20
N VAL A 93 1.32 -8.68 -15.88
CA VAL A 93 2.64 -8.95 -15.31
C VAL A 93 2.86 -8.13 -14.05
N LEU A 94 2.43 -6.87 -14.03
CA LEU A 94 2.57 -6.01 -12.86
C LEU A 94 1.69 -6.44 -11.68
N VAL A 95 0.47 -6.90 -11.95
CA VAL A 95 -0.41 -7.50 -10.94
C VAL A 95 0.24 -8.77 -10.36
N PHE A 96 0.74 -9.66 -11.21
CA PHE A 96 1.41 -10.87 -10.76
C PHE A 96 2.70 -10.56 -9.99
N ALA A 97 3.50 -9.61 -10.47
CA ALA A 97 4.70 -9.15 -9.77
C ALA A 97 4.38 -8.52 -8.40
N SER A 98 3.23 -7.84 -8.27
CA SER A 98 2.76 -7.30 -6.98
C SER A 98 2.39 -8.43 -6.02
N PHE A 99 1.71 -9.47 -6.50
CA PHE A 99 1.49 -10.69 -5.71
C PHE A 99 2.84 -11.33 -5.30
N LEU A 100 3.80 -11.48 -6.22
CA LEU A 100 5.10 -12.04 -5.89
C LEU A 100 5.86 -11.17 -4.87
N SER A 101 5.70 -9.84 -4.90
CA SER A 101 6.30 -8.96 -3.89
C SER A 101 5.76 -9.24 -2.48
N HIS A 102 4.50 -9.67 -2.36
CA HIS A 102 3.93 -10.17 -1.11
C HIS A 102 4.68 -11.41 -0.64
N VAL A 103 4.70 -12.45 -1.48
CA VAL A 103 5.32 -13.74 -1.18
C VAL A 103 6.80 -13.59 -0.84
N VAL A 104 7.53 -12.73 -1.54
CA VAL A 104 8.94 -12.43 -1.25
C VAL A 104 9.09 -11.71 0.10
N GLY A 105 8.20 -10.76 0.40
CA GLY A 105 8.16 -10.10 1.70
C GLY A 105 8.03 -11.12 2.83
N ASP A 106 7.09 -12.05 2.71
CA ASP A 106 6.86 -13.07 3.73
C ASP A 106 7.98 -14.09 3.82
N TYR A 107 8.55 -14.48 2.67
CA TYR A 107 9.63 -15.44 2.59
C TYR A 107 10.86 -15.01 3.42
N PHE A 108 11.11 -13.69 3.54
CA PHE A 108 12.21 -13.17 4.34
C PHE A 108 11.78 -12.58 5.68
N GLY A 109 10.61 -11.95 5.74
CA GLY A 109 10.23 -11.02 6.80
C GLY A 109 9.20 -11.52 7.81
N SER A 110 8.64 -12.72 7.63
CA SER A 110 7.58 -13.24 8.51
C SER A 110 8.06 -13.99 9.75
N GLY A 111 9.37 -14.00 10.00
CA GLY A 111 9.98 -14.68 11.14
C GLY A 111 10.76 -15.92 10.75
N GLU A 112 11.70 -16.31 11.62
CA GLU A 112 12.41 -17.57 11.50
C GLU A 112 11.43 -18.75 11.59
N GLY A 113 11.61 -19.75 10.72
CA GLY A 113 10.69 -20.90 10.68
C GLY A 113 9.43 -20.68 9.85
N TRP A 114 9.26 -19.52 9.21
CA TRP A 114 8.14 -19.27 8.31
C TRP A 114 8.32 -19.99 6.97
N SER A 115 7.63 -21.10 6.81
CA SER A 115 7.65 -21.90 5.59
C SER A 115 6.58 -21.48 4.59
N LEU A 116 6.85 -21.66 3.31
CA LEU A 116 5.90 -21.47 2.22
C LEU A 116 5.68 -22.78 1.47
N TRP A 117 4.51 -22.93 0.86
CA TRP A 117 4.18 -24.06 -0.03
C TRP A 117 3.84 -23.54 -1.43
N PRO A 118 4.85 -23.18 -2.26
CA PRO A 118 4.63 -22.44 -3.51
C PRO A 118 3.73 -23.14 -4.52
N PHE A 119 3.62 -24.47 -4.43
CA PHE A 119 2.91 -25.34 -5.36
C PHE A 119 1.70 -26.06 -4.74
N TRP A 120 1.24 -25.66 -3.55
CA TRP A 120 -0.01 -26.18 -2.99
C TRP A 120 -1.21 -25.79 -3.87
N PRO A 121 -2.23 -26.63 -4.09
CA PRO A 121 -2.45 -27.97 -3.50
C PRO A 121 -1.83 -29.13 -4.31
N LEU A 122 -1.15 -28.87 -5.42
CA LEU A 122 -0.63 -29.94 -6.30
C LEU A 122 0.61 -30.63 -5.74
N SER A 123 1.33 -29.96 -4.85
CA SER A 123 2.53 -30.49 -4.19
C SER A 123 2.62 -30.02 -2.75
N SER A 124 3.13 -30.89 -1.88
CA SER A 124 3.50 -30.59 -0.50
C SER A 124 4.94 -30.08 -0.38
N PHE A 125 5.56 -29.67 -1.48
CA PHE A 125 6.90 -29.08 -1.48
C PHE A 125 6.91 -27.80 -0.63
N GLU A 126 7.66 -27.88 0.46
CA GLU A 126 7.84 -26.84 1.45
C GLU A 126 9.17 -26.13 1.18
N VAL A 127 9.15 -24.80 1.26
CA VAL A 127 10.36 -23.98 1.21
C VAL A 127 10.50 -23.24 2.52
N LEU A 128 11.59 -23.54 3.22
CA LEU A 128 12.02 -22.82 4.40
C LEU A 128 13.19 -21.90 4.05
N ASN A 129 13.17 -20.67 4.57
CA ASN A 129 14.27 -19.73 4.37
C ASN A 129 15.22 -19.70 5.59
N PRO A 130 16.46 -20.20 5.48
CA PRO A 130 17.44 -20.12 6.55
C PRO A 130 17.95 -18.69 6.80
N HIS A 131 17.65 -17.76 5.89
CA HIS A 131 18.00 -16.34 5.98
C HIS A 131 16.80 -15.45 6.31
N ALA A 132 15.67 -16.04 6.70
CA ALA A 132 14.57 -15.26 7.26
C ALA A 132 15.01 -14.54 8.53
N TRP A 133 14.46 -13.35 8.75
CA TRP A 133 14.72 -12.57 9.96
C TRP A 133 13.45 -12.49 10.83
N ALA A 134 13.64 -12.14 12.09
CA ALA A 134 12.55 -11.95 13.03
C ALA A 134 11.48 -10.99 12.49
N PHE A 135 10.21 -11.27 12.78
CA PHE A 135 9.10 -10.44 12.30
C PHE A 135 9.26 -8.96 12.70
N VAL A 136 9.59 -8.71 13.97
CA VAL A 136 9.94 -7.37 14.46
C VAL A 136 11.45 -7.19 14.33
N SER A 137 11.89 -6.65 13.19
CA SER A 137 13.31 -6.45 12.88
C SER A 137 13.61 -5.07 12.31
N TRP A 138 14.89 -4.69 12.32
CA TRP A 138 15.32 -3.44 11.69
C TRP A 138 15.14 -3.50 10.16
N GLN A 139 15.24 -4.67 9.53
CA GLN A 139 15.02 -4.87 8.10
C GLN A 139 13.58 -4.50 7.72
N ASN A 140 12.59 -5.06 8.42
CA ASN A 140 11.18 -4.75 8.18
C ASN A 140 10.87 -3.27 8.45
N ASN A 141 11.47 -2.67 9.48
CA ASN A 141 11.35 -1.24 9.75
C ASN A 141 11.91 -0.39 8.60
N VAL A 142 13.11 -0.71 8.09
CA VAL A 142 13.72 -0.01 6.96
C VAL A 142 12.87 -0.14 5.70
N ILE A 143 12.35 -1.34 5.40
CA ILE A 143 11.44 -1.57 4.26
C ILE A 143 10.16 -0.73 4.42
N GLY A 144 9.57 -0.70 5.62
CA GLY A 144 8.39 0.10 5.92
C GLY A 144 8.62 1.60 5.72
N PHE A 145 9.68 2.15 6.33
CA PHE A 145 10.03 3.56 6.17
C PHE A 145 10.37 3.91 4.72
N THR A 146 11.06 3.04 4.01
CA THR A 146 11.37 3.22 2.59
C THR A 146 10.10 3.24 1.75
N SER A 147 9.14 2.36 2.02
CA SER A 147 7.85 2.32 1.31
C SER A 147 7.05 3.61 1.52
N VAL A 148 7.07 4.16 2.73
CA VAL A 148 6.48 5.48 3.03
C VAL A 148 7.23 6.60 2.28
N ALA A 149 8.57 6.60 2.32
CA ALA A 149 9.38 7.61 1.64
C ALA A 149 9.15 7.60 0.12
N VAL A 150 9.13 6.42 -0.51
CA VAL A 150 8.80 6.24 -1.93
C VAL A 150 7.39 6.76 -2.21
N THR A 151 6.43 6.48 -1.31
CA THR A 151 5.06 7.00 -1.44
C THR A 151 5.01 8.53 -1.46
N LEU A 152 5.77 9.18 -0.58
CA LEU A 152 5.89 10.64 -0.56
C LEU A 152 6.59 11.18 -1.81
N ILE A 153 7.62 10.50 -2.31
CA ILE A 153 8.30 10.88 -3.57
C ILE A 153 7.32 10.80 -4.74
N ILE A 154 6.54 9.72 -4.84
CA ILE A 154 5.48 9.55 -5.85
C ILE A 154 4.44 10.68 -5.73
N ALA A 155 4.02 11.02 -4.52
CA ALA A 155 3.07 12.11 -4.29
C ALA A 155 3.59 13.45 -4.82
N VAL A 156 4.85 13.77 -4.55
CA VAL A 156 5.48 15.02 -4.99
C VAL A 156 5.71 15.01 -6.51
N ARG A 157 6.26 13.93 -7.07
CA ARG A 157 6.64 13.83 -8.49
C ARG A 157 5.44 13.62 -9.40
N TRP A 158 4.57 12.68 -9.06
CA TRP A 158 3.48 12.22 -9.91
C TRP A 158 2.08 12.62 -9.44
N GLY A 159 1.96 13.24 -8.27
CA GLY A 159 0.74 13.96 -7.88
C GLY A 159 -0.41 13.06 -7.47
N ARG A 160 -0.08 11.94 -6.81
CA ARG A 160 -1.03 10.91 -6.40
C ARG A 160 -0.50 10.17 -5.17
N THR A 161 -1.40 9.74 -4.31
CA THR A 161 -1.12 8.91 -3.12
C THR A 161 -2.05 7.69 -3.13
N PRO A 162 -1.85 6.69 -2.25
CA PRO A 162 -2.80 5.58 -2.09
C PRO A 162 -4.22 6.04 -1.73
N LEU A 163 -4.39 7.28 -1.24
CA LEU A 163 -5.71 7.87 -0.96
C LEU A 163 -6.55 8.02 -2.23
N GLU A 164 -5.94 7.94 -3.41
CA GLU A 164 -6.64 7.92 -4.69
C GLU A 164 -7.75 6.85 -4.72
N PHE A 165 -7.63 5.75 -3.99
CA PHE A 165 -8.65 4.69 -3.98
C PHE A 165 -9.88 5.03 -3.11
N PHE A 166 -9.70 5.81 -2.05
CA PHE A 166 -10.76 6.13 -1.09
C PHE A 166 -11.46 7.45 -1.40
N SER A 167 -10.72 8.49 -1.75
CA SER A 167 -11.29 9.81 -2.04
C SER A 167 -10.37 10.66 -2.92
N PRO A 168 -10.78 10.96 -4.17
CA PRO A 168 -10.01 11.84 -5.05
C PRO A 168 -9.79 13.25 -4.49
N GLY A 169 -10.74 13.77 -3.70
CA GLY A 169 -10.62 15.09 -3.08
C GLY A 169 -9.60 15.11 -1.94
N LEU A 170 -9.59 14.06 -1.12
CA LEU A 170 -8.57 13.90 -0.06
C LEU A 170 -7.18 13.69 -0.67
N ASP A 171 -7.06 12.84 -1.69
CA ASP A 171 -5.82 12.61 -2.42
C ASP A 171 -5.23 13.92 -2.95
N ARG A 172 -6.06 14.71 -3.63
CA ARG A 172 -5.68 16.04 -4.14
C ARG A 172 -5.21 16.97 -3.01
N SER A 173 -5.95 17.02 -1.91
CA SER A 173 -5.60 17.87 -0.76
C SER A 173 -4.23 17.51 -0.16
N VAL A 174 -3.95 16.20 -0.01
CA VAL A 174 -2.67 15.70 0.51
C VAL A 174 -1.54 15.99 -0.48
N VAL A 175 -1.74 15.69 -1.76
CA VAL A 175 -0.77 15.98 -2.82
C VAL A 175 -0.42 17.47 -2.89
N ASP A 176 -1.43 18.34 -2.83
CA ASP A 176 -1.23 19.78 -2.87
C ASP A 176 -0.47 20.26 -1.64
N ALA A 177 -0.86 19.81 -0.44
CA ALA A 177 -0.15 20.15 0.79
C ALA A 177 1.32 19.73 0.71
N LEU A 178 1.63 18.53 0.22
CA LEU A 178 3.00 18.04 0.05
C LEU A 178 3.78 18.88 -0.97
N ARG A 179 3.23 19.08 -2.16
CA ARG A 179 3.90 19.81 -3.24
C ARG A 179 4.13 21.28 -2.91
N LEU A 180 3.17 21.95 -2.28
CA LEU A 180 3.31 23.35 -1.85
C LEU A 180 4.38 23.50 -0.77
N ARG A 181 4.47 22.52 0.16
CA ARG A 181 5.52 22.50 1.17
C ARG A 181 6.90 22.30 0.55
N VAL A 182 7.06 21.30 -0.31
CA VAL A 182 8.36 21.01 -0.96
C VAL A 182 8.82 22.15 -1.86
N ARG A 183 7.89 22.80 -2.57
CA ARG A 183 8.20 23.93 -3.46
C ARG A 183 8.21 25.30 -2.78
N ALA A 184 7.98 25.35 -1.46
CA ALA A 184 7.85 26.60 -0.69
C ALA A 184 6.96 27.66 -1.40
N THR A 185 5.85 27.24 -2.00
CA THR A 185 5.04 28.10 -2.85
C THR A 185 4.36 29.22 -2.02
N PRO A 186 4.46 30.50 -2.42
CA PRO A 186 3.81 31.59 -1.71
C PRO A 186 2.30 31.61 -1.96
N CYS A 187 1.57 32.18 -1.01
CA CYS A 187 0.14 32.44 -1.10
C CYS A 187 -0.11 33.54 -2.12
N ALA A 188 -1.06 33.31 -3.02
CA ALA A 188 -1.44 34.26 -4.07
C ALA A 188 -2.08 35.57 -3.54
N THR A 189 -2.33 35.70 -2.23
CA THR A 189 -3.00 36.85 -1.62
C THR A 189 -2.09 37.64 -0.69
N CYS A 190 -1.23 36.98 0.09
CA CYS A 190 -0.39 37.64 1.10
C CYS A 190 1.07 37.18 1.12
N GLU A 191 1.50 36.41 0.12
CA GLU A 191 2.87 35.91 -0.05
C GLU A 191 3.41 34.95 1.04
N SER A 192 2.71 34.81 2.17
CA SER A 192 2.99 33.78 3.18
C SER A 192 2.94 32.36 2.59
N ARG A 193 3.57 31.38 3.24
CA ARG A 193 3.63 30.00 2.72
C ARG A 193 2.23 29.41 2.50
N ALA A 194 1.95 28.97 1.27
CA ALA A 194 0.68 28.34 0.93
C ALA A 194 0.55 26.94 1.56
N THR A 195 -0.66 26.59 1.96
CA THR A 195 -0.97 25.30 2.60
C THR A 195 -1.94 24.45 1.78
N ALA A 196 -2.63 25.05 0.81
CA ALA A 196 -3.58 24.37 -0.06
C ALA A 196 -3.74 25.07 -1.41
N ARG A 197 -4.39 24.40 -2.37
CA ARG A 197 -4.85 25.01 -3.62
C ARG A 197 -6.37 25.09 -3.64
N CYS A 198 -6.90 26.23 -4.08
CA CYS A 198 -8.34 26.38 -4.28
C CYS A 198 -8.85 25.39 -5.34
N HIS A 199 -9.87 24.61 -5.02
CA HIS A 199 -10.49 23.65 -5.93
C HIS A 199 -11.23 24.33 -7.10
N ALA A 200 -11.66 25.59 -6.93
CA ALA A 200 -12.36 26.36 -7.97
C ALA A 200 -11.40 27.04 -8.95
N CYS A 201 -10.34 27.72 -8.47
CA CYS A 201 -9.45 28.53 -9.31
C CYS A 201 -7.98 28.06 -9.37
N GLY A 202 -7.61 27.01 -8.63
CA GLY A 202 -6.25 26.44 -8.64
C GLY A 202 -5.16 27.27 -7.93
N ARG A 203 -5.49 28.49 -7.47
CA ARG A 203 -4.54 29.37 -6.76
C ARG A 203 -4.06 28.75 -5.46
N ALA A 204 -2.76 28.91 -5.19
CA ALA A 204 -2.16 28.51 -3.92
C ALA A 204 -2.53 29.52 -2.83
N VAL A 205 -3.08 29.05 -1.71
CA VAL A 205 -3.55 29.89 -0.60
C VAL A 205 -3.04 29.38 0.74
N CYS A 206 -2.75 30.30 1.66
CA CYS A 206 -2.48 29.96 3.05
C CYS A 206 -3.80 29.74 3.81
N ARG A 207 -3.71 29.15 5.02
CA ARG A 207 -4.86 28.79 5.83
C ARG A 207 -5.83 29.95 6.12
N GLN A 208 -5.31 31.18 6.23
CA GLN A 208 -6.12 32.39 6.48
C GLN A 208 -6.99 32.80 5.28
N HIS A 209 -6.57 32.43 4.06
CA HIS A 209 -7.26 32.79 2.82
C HIS A 209 -8.12 31.65 2.25
N VAL A 210 -8.37 30.62 3.07
CA VAL A 210 -9.34 29.55 2.79
C VAL A 210 -10.69 29.94 3.40
N ALA A 211 -11.70 30.13 2.55
CA ALA A 211 -13.05 30.47 3.00
C ALA A 211 -13.82 29.23 3.51
N THR A 212 -13.65 28.09 2.84
CA THR A 212 -14.32 26.83 3.21
C THR A 212 -13.26 25.77 3.48
N PRO A 213 -12.96 25.43 4.75
CA PRO A 213 -11.83 24.57 5.09
C PRO A 213 -12.20 23.08 5.09
N THR A 214 -13.03 22.62 4.14
CA THR A 214 -13.33 21.19 4.03
C THR A 214 -12.34 20.53 3.07
N TYR A 215 -11.83 19.35 3.42
CA TYR A 215 -10.90 18.58 2.57
C TYR A 215 -11.52 18.15 1.23
N ARG A 216 -12.85 18.23 1.09
CA ARG A 216 -13.57 17.95 -0.17
C ARG A 216 -13.76 19.19 -1.03
N HIS A 217 -13.99 20.34 -0.39
CA HIS A 217 -14.26 21.62 -1.04
C HIS A 217 -13.42 22.71 -0.37
N LEU A 218 -12.16 22.81 -0.79
CA LEU A 218 -11.26 23.86 -0.34
C LEU A 218 -11.33 25.03 -1.31
N VAL A 219 -12.02 26.10 -0.92
CA VAL A 219 -12.26 27.28 -1.77
C VAL A 219 -11.63 28.51 -1.12
N CYS A 220 -10.97 29.35 -1.92
CA CYS A 220 -10.39 30.61 -1.42
C CYS A 220 -11.43 31.71 -1.30
N ALA A 221 -11.15 32.73 -0.48
CA ALA A 221 -12.05 33.87 -0.27
C ALA A 221 -12.42 34.65 -1.55
N GLY A 222 -11.62 34.56 -2.60
CA GLY A 222 -11.88 35.19 -3.90
C GLY A 222 -12.79 34.39 -4.84
N CYS A 223 -13.24 33.20 -4.45
CA CYS A 223 -14.16 32.39 -5.25
C CYS A 223 -15.49 32.25 -4.51
N PRO A 224 -16.64 32.23 -5.22
CA PRO A 224 -17.92 31.98 -4.59
C PRO A 224 -17.91 30.60 -3.93
N ALA A 225 -18.38 30.53 -2.69
CA ALA A 225 -18.70 29.25 -2.07
C ALA A 225 -19.88 28.66 -2.85
N VAL A 226 -19.69 27.46 -3.40
CA VAL A 226 -20.74 26.69 -4.08
C VAL A 226 -21.46 25.84 -3.04
#